data_AF-A0A962YYK4-F1
#
_entry.id   AF-A0A962YYK4-F1
#
_cell.length_a   1.000
_cell.length_b   1.000
_cell.length_c   1.000
_cell.angle_alpha   90.00
_cell.angle_beta   90.00
_cell.angle_gamma   90.00
#
_symmetry.space_group_name_H-M   'P 1'
#
loop_
_entity.id
_entity.type
_entity.pdbx_description
1 polymer ?
#
loop_
_entity_poly.entity_id
_entity_poly.type
_entity_poly.pdbx_seq_one_letter_code
_entity_poly.pdbx_strand_id
1 'polypeptide(L)'
;TIRKKVMSMYTDPNRLRASDPGKIEGNPLWVFHDTFNPDKKWVEETKAKYREGSIGDVDCKKKLIEVLVELLTPMQKRRAEYEKDPEHVLKVLRQGAEKANATAEATLKKVKEAVHQLF
;
A
#
# COMPACT_ATOMS: atom_id res chain seq x y z
N THR A 1 -5.47 -10.97 -8.81
CA THR A 1 -4.53 -11.39 -7.75
C THR A 1 -3.26 -10.54 -7.83
N ILE A 2 -2.47 -10.46 -6.75
CA ILE A 2 -1.22 -9.66 -6.68
C ILE A 2 -0.29 -10.00 -7.85
N ARG A 3 -0.05 -11.31 -8.06
CA ARG A 3 0.77 -11.83 -9.17
C ARG A 3 0.38 -11.25 -10.53
N LYS A 4 -0.89 -11.34 -10.92
CA LYS A 4 -1.35 -10.86 -12.24
C LYS A 4 -1.07 -9.36 -12.41
N LYS A 5 -1.36 -8.56 -11.37
CA LYS A 5 -1.18 -7.09 -11.41
C LYS A 5 0.29 -6.68 -11.51
N VAL A 6 1.18 -7.36 -10.78
CA VAL A 6 2.63 -7.06 -10.82
C VAL A 6 3.25 -7.52 -12.14
N MET A 7 2.87 -8.70 -12.65
CA MET A 7 3.42 -9.20 -13.92
C MET A 7 3.06 -8.29 -15.09
N SER A 8 1.85 -7.72 -15.11
CA SER A 8 1.40 -6.76 -16.12
C SER A 8 1.79 -5.30 -15.83
N MET A 9 2.57 -5.04 -14.78
CA MET A 9 2.99 -3.68 -14.43
C MET A 9 3.92 -3.10 -15.50
N TYR A 10 3.71 -1.84 -15.83
CA TYR A 10 4.60 -1.04 -16.69
C TYR A 10 5.99 -0.92 -16.06
N THR A 11 7.04 -1.01 -16.89
CA THR A 11 8.44 -0.87 -16.50
C THR A 11 9.13 0.23 -17.30
N ASP A 12 10.04 -0.12 -18.21
CA ASP A 12 10.73 0.80 -19.11
C ASP A 12 10.37 0.43 -20.56
N PRO A 13 9.71 1.31 -21.33
CA PRO A 13 9.26 1.02 -22.68
C PRO A 13 10.42 0.85 -23.67
N ASN A 14 11.60 1.40 -23.36
CA ASN A 14 12.79 1.27 -24.19
C ASN A 14 13.56 -0.01 -23.90
N ARG A 15 13.15 -0.77 -22.87
CA ARG A 15 13.79 -2.00 -22.44
C ARG A 15 13.04 -3.21 -22.99
N LEU A 16 13.50 -3.74 -24.12
CA LEU A 16 12.82 -4.81 -24.84
C LEU A 16 13.28 -6.21 -24.38
N ARG A 17 14.55 -6.33 -23.97
CA ARG A 17 15.19 -7.59 -23.57
C ARG A 17 15.78 -7.49 -22.17
N ALA A 18 16.04 -8.64 -21.56
CA ALA A 18 16.69 -8.71 -20.26
C ALA A 18 18.13 -8.18 -20.27
N SER A 19 18.80 -8.24 -21.43
CA SER A 19 20.14 -7.71 -21.68
C SER A 19 20.18 -6.20 -21.85
N ASP A 20 19.02 -5.55 -22.03
CA ASP A 20 18.99 -4.12 -22.33
C ASP A 20 19.08 -3.32 -21.02
N PRO A 21 19.95 -2.30 -20.96
CA PRO A 21 19.98 -1.32 -19.87
C PRO A 21 18.59 -0.75 -19.59
N GLY A 22 18.21 -0.73 -18.32
CA GLY A 22 16.91 -0.22 -17.89
C GLY A 22 17.00 1.07 -17.07
N LYS A 23 16.00 1.93 -17.22
CA LYS A 23 15.83 3.14 -16.42
C LYS A 23 15.10 2.87 -15.11
N ILE A 24 15.59 3.47 -14.03
CA ILE A 24 14.96 3.40 -12.70
C ILE A 24 13.95 4.54 -12.51
N GLU A 25 14.29 5.73 -12.99
CA GLU A 25 13.51 6.94 -12.77
C GLU A 25 12.22 6.89 -13.59
N GLY A 26 11.08 7.04 -12.91
CA GLY A 26 9.74 6.94 -13.52
C GLY A 26 9.25 5.50 -13.74
N ASN A 27 10.00 4.49 -13.29
CA ASN A 27 9.63 3.09 -13.42
C ASN A 27 8.87 2.61 -12.15
N PRO A 28 7.56 2.31 -12.23
CA PRO A 28 6.74 1.92 -11.08
C PRO A 28 7.24 0.67 -10.35
N LEU A 29 7.91 -0.26 -11.04
CA LEU A 29 8.49 -1.46 -10.44
C LEU A 29 9.47 -1.07 -9.32
N TRP A 30 10.32 -0.08 -9.58
CA TRP A 30 11.34 0.37 -8.64
C TRP A 30 10.75 1.24 -7.53
N VAL A 31 9.75 2.08 -7.82
CA VAL A 31 9.00 2.80 -6.79
C VAL A 31 8.38 1.83 -5.78
N PHE A 32 7.82 0.71 -6.26
CA PHE A 32 7.23 -0.30 -5.39
C PHE A 32 8.29 -1.05 -4.57
N HIS A 33 9.43 -1.40 -5.17
CA HIS A 33 10.53 -2.00 -4.41
C HIS A 33 11.06 -1.05 -3.33
N ASP A 34 11.26 0.23 -3.66
CA ASP A 34 11.74 1.24 -2.72
C ASP A 34 10.80 1.42 -1.54
N THR A 35 9.49 1.35 -1.79
CA THR A 35 8.47 1.52 -0.76
C THR A 35 8.32 0.27 0.09
N PHE A 36 8.18 -0.90 -0.53
CA PHE A 36 7.67 -2.10 0.14
C PHE A 36 8.72 -3.18 0.40
N ASN A 37 9.84 -3.20 -0.33
CA ASN A 37 10.85 -4.23 -0.13
C ASN A 37 11.68 -3.92 1.13
N PRO A 38 11.70 -4.80 2.16
CA PRO A 38 12.49 -4.58 3.36
C PRO A 38 14.00 -4.74 3.10
N ASP A 39 14.39 -5.55 2.12
CA ASP A 39 15.80 -5.77 1.79
C ASP A 39 16.33 -4.66 0.88
N LYS A 40 16.71 -3.54 1.50
CA LYS A 40 17.23 -2.36 0.79
C LYS A 40 18.56 -2.64 0.09
N LYS A 41 19.37 -3.56 0.62
CA LYS A 41 20.64 -3.95 -0.01
C LYS A 41 20.37 -4.67 -1.33
N TRP A 42 19.46 -5.64 -1.33
CA TRP A 42 19.03 -6.31 -2.56
C TRP A 42 18.46 -5.31 -3.57
N VAL A 43 17.68 -4.32 -3.12
CA VAL A 43 17.11 -3.30 -4.02
C VAL A 43 18.21 -2.50 -4.72
N GLU A 44 19.18 -1.97 -3.97
CA GLU A 44 20.25 -1.15 -4.56
C GLU A 44 21.18 -1.97 -5.49
N GLU A 45 21.55 -3.19 -5.08
CA GLU A 45 22.32 -4.10 -5.93
C GLU A 45 21.58 -4.46 -7.22
N THR A 46 20.27 -4.66 -7.13
CA THR A 46 19.46 -5.04 -8.29
C THR A 46 19.19 -3.86 -9.20
N LYS A 47 19.04 -2.63 -8.66
CA LYS A 47 19.00 -1.41 -9.49
C LYS A 47 20.28 -1.23 -10.29
N ALA A 48 21.45 -1.51 -9.72
CA ALA A 48 22.72 -1.47 -10.44
C ALA A 48 22.71 -2.46 -11.62
N LYS A 49 22.37 -3.73 -11.35
CA LYS A 49 22.22 -4.77 -12.38
C LYS A 49 21.20 -4.40 -13.46
N TYR A 50 20.10 -3.75 -13.07
CA TYR A 50 19.05 -3.33 -14.00
C TYR A 50 19.55 -2.25 -14.96
N ARG A 51 20.32 -1.28 -14.45
CA ARG A 51 20.97 -0.25 -15.29
C ARG A 51 22.01 -0.84 -16.23
N GLU A 52 22.69 -1.91 -15.81
CA GLU A 52 23.67 -2.62 -16.64
C GLU A 52 23.03 -3.56 -17.69
N GLY A 53 21.74 -3.88 -17.55
CA GLY A 53 21.10 -4.90 -18.39
C GLY A 53 21.50 -6.33 -18.01
N SER A 54 21.89 -6.58 -16.76
CA SER A 54 22.29 -7.91 -16.28
C SER A 54 21.20 -8.66 -15.49
N ILE A 55 19.99 -8.08 -15.38
CA ILE A 55 18.81 -8.73 -14.78
C ILE A 55 17.51 -8.38 -15.52
N GLY A 56 16.61 -9.36 -15.69
CA GLY A 56 15.33 -9.17 -16.37
C GLY A 56 14.19 -8.63 -15.48
N ASP A 57 13.21 -7.96 -16.12
CA ASP A 57 11.98 -7.48 -15.48
C ASP A 57 11.21 -8.59 -14.74
N VAL A 58 11.19 -9.80 -15.32
CA VAL A 58 10.45 -10.95 -14.75
C VAL A 58 10.98 -11.32 -13.37
N ASP A 59 12.30 -11.31 -13.17
CA ASP A 59 12.90 -11.71 -11.90
C ASP A 59 12.70 -10.63 -10.83
N CYS A 60 12.85 -9.35 -11.22
CA CYS A 60 12.51 -8.23 -10.36
C CYS A 60 11.03 -8.28 -9.92
N LYS A 61 10.12 -8.51 -10.88
CA LYS A 61 8.68 -8.64 -10.63
C LYS A 61 8.33 -9.82 -9.71
N LYS A 62 8.98 -10.98 -9.88
CA LYS A 62 8.79 -12.13 -8.98
C LYS A 62 9.17 -11.77 -7.54
N LYS A 63 10.32 -11.12 -7.34
CA LYS A 63 10.72 -10.67 -6.01
C LYS A 63 9.72 -9.67 -5.43
N LEU A 64 9.21 -8.74 -6.23
CA LEU A 64 8.17 -7.81 -5.78
C LEU A 64 6.88 -8.53 -5.37
N ILE A 65 6.49 -9.58 -6.09
CA ILE A 65 5.32 -10.39 -5.74
C ILE A 65 5.48 -11.02 -4.37
N GLU A 66 6.64 -11.63 -4.08
CA GLU A 66 6.93 -12.22 -2.78
C GLU A 66 6.77 -11.19 -1.66
N VAL A 67 7.42 -10.03 -1.81
CA VAL A 67 7.35 -8.91 -0.86
C VAL A 67 5.91 -8.47 -0.62
N LEU A 68 5.13 -8.26 -1.68
CA LEU A 68 3.75 -7.78 -1.55
C LEU A 68 2.81 -8.85 -0.99
N VAL A 69 3.05 -10.13 -1.29
CA VAL A 69 2.29 -11.24 -0.70
C VAL A 69 2.57 -11.31 0.79
N GLU A 70 3.83 -11.26 1.20
CA GLU A 70 4.21 -11.28 2.61
C GLU A 70 3.59 -10.09 3.37
N LEU A 71 3.68 -8.89 2.81
CA LEU A 71 3.10 -7.67 3.37
C LEU A 71 1.57 -7.76 3.53
N LEU A 72 0.86 -8.26 2.51
CA LEU A 72 -0.60 -8.25 2.48
C LEU A 72 -1.23 -9.45 3.17
N THR A 73 -0.51 -10.57 3.33
CA THR A 73 -1.02 -11.78 3.98
C THR A 73 -1.63 -11.53 5.38
N PRO A 74 -0.96 -10.84 6.32
CA PRO A 74 -1.56 -10.59 7.63
C PRO A 74 -2.80 -9.70 7.55
N MET A 75 -2.84 -8.73 6.63
CA MET A 75 -4.03 -7.89 6.41
C MET A 75 -5.20 -8.69 5.84
N GLN A 76 -4.92 -9.58 4.88
CA GLN A 76 -5.93 -10.46 4.28
C GLN A 76 -6.49 -11.46 5.29
N LYS A 77 -5.65 -12.01 6.18
CA LYS A 77 -6.09 -12.88 7.30
C LYS A 77 -7.05 -12.14 8.23
N ARG A 78 -6.66 -10.96 8.73
CA ARG A 78 -7.55 -10.15 9.59
C ARG A 78 -8.84 -9.77 8.89
N ARG A 79 -8.79 -9.37 7.61
CA ARG A 79 -9.98 -9.08 6.81
C ARG A 79 -10.91 -10.29 6.74
N ALA A 80 -10.38 -11.49 6.49
CA ALA A 80 -11.16 -12.71 6.43
C ALA A 80 -11.77 -13.11 7.79
N GLU A 81 -11.12 -12.77 8.90
CA GLU A 81 -11.71 -12.91 10.25
C GLU A 81 -12.91 -11.97 10.42
N TYR A 82 -12.77 -10.69 10.04
CA TYR A 82 -13.88 -9.72 10.10
C TYR A 82 -15.03 -10.05 9.14
N GLU A 83 -14.76 -10.65 7.98
CA GLU A 83 -15.81 -11.09 7.04
C GLU A 83 -16.73 -12.15 7.63
N LYS A 84 -16.27 -12.93 8.63
CA LYS A 84 -17.09 -13.94 9.31
C LYS A 84 -18.08 -13.34 10.31
N ASP A 85 -17.84 -12.11 10.76
CA ASP A 85 -18.67 -11.42 11.75
C ASP A 85 -18.91 -9.96 11.35
N PRO A 86 -19.84 -9.71 10.39
CA PRO A 86 -20.20 -8.36 9.97
C PRO A 86 -20.81 -7.52 11.10
N GLU A 87 -21.47 -8.14 12.08
CA GLU A 87 -22.10 -7.44 13.20
C GLU A 87 -21.04 -6.83 14.13
N HIS A 88 -19.94 -7.54 14.37
CA HIS A 88 -18.80 -7.00 15.10
C HIS A 88 -18.23 -5.76 14.41
N VAL A 89 -18.09 -5.79 13.07
CA VAL A 89 -17.61 -4.62 12.31
C VAL A 89 -18.55 -3.43 12.49
N LEU A 90 -19.87 -3.64 12.41
CA LEU A 90 -20.86 -2.58 12.65
C LEU A 90 -20.79 -2.05 14.09
N LYS A 91 -20.56 -2.92 15.07
CA LYS A 91 -20.40 -2.51 16.48
C LYS A 91 -19.19 -1.60 16.66
N VAL A 92 -18.04 -1.94 16.07
CA VAL A 92 -16.83 -1.10 16.10
C VAL A 92 -17.12 0.28 15.50
N LEU A 93 -17.83 0.34 14.37
CA LEU A 93 -18.22 1.60 13.73
C LEU A 93 -19.15 2.44 14.61
N ARG A 94 -20.19 1.82 15.22
CA ARG A 94 -21.11 2.51 16.13
C ARG A 94 -20.39 3.10 17.33
N GLN A 95 -19.50 2.33 17.97
CA GLN A 95 -18.70 2.81 19.10
C GLN A 95 -17.78 3.98 18.72
N GLY A 96 -17.21 3.96 17.51
CA GLY A 96 -16.44 5.07 16.99
C GLY A 96 -17.30 6.33 16.80
N ALA A 97 -18.49 6.17 16.23
CA ALA A 97 -19.44 7.27 16.03
C ALA A 97 -19.92 7.87 17.36
N GLU A 98 -20.24 7.05 18.37
CA GLU A 98 -20.63 7.51 19.70
C GLU A 98 -19.54 8.38 20.35
N LYS A 99 -18.28 7.95 20.29
CA LYS A 99 -17.14 8.71 20.82
C LYS A 99 -16.92 10.03 20.07
N ALA A 100 -17.03 10.00 18.75
CA ALA A 100 -16.89 11.18 17.92
C ALA A 100 -18.03 12.18 18.20
N ASN A 101 -19.28 11.71 18.31
CA ASN A 101 -20.44 12.53 18.62
C ASN A 101 -20.33 13.21 19.97
N ALA A 102 -19.89 12.51 21.02
CA ALA A 102 -19.68 13.11 22.33
C ALA A 102 -18.68 14.30 22.26
N THR A 103 -17.62 14.15 21.46
CA THR A 103 -16.63 15.23 21.25
C THR A 103 -17.21 16.38 20.42
N ALA A 104 -17.98 16.05 19.38
CA ALA A 104 -18.62 17.03 18.51
C ALA A 104 -19.70 17.84 19.25
N GLU A 105 -20.52 17.20 20.06
CA GLU A 105 -21.54 17.83 20.89
C GLU A 105 -20.93 18.79 21.91
N ALA A 106 -19.86 18.36 22.61
CA ALA A 106 -19.13 19.23 23.53
C ALA A 106 -18.54 20.45 22.83
N THR A 107 -18.03 20.27 21.61
CA THR A 107 -17.51 21.38 20.78
C THR A 107 -18.63 22.31 20.34
N LEU A 108 -19.74 21.75 19.84
CA LEU A 108 -20.90 22.51 19.38
C LEU A 108 -21.53 23.33 20.50
N LYS A 109 -21.56 22.79 21.73
CA LYS A 109 -22.00 23.53 22.92
C LYS A 109 -21.17 24.81 23.13
N LYS A 110 -19.84 24.70 23.08
CA LYS A 110 -18.94 25.86 23.21
C LYS A 110 -19.14 26.87 22.09
N VAL A 111 -19.37 26.41 20.86
CA VAL A 111 -19.66 27.28 19.73
C VAL A 111 -20.96 28.03 19.98
N LYS A 112 -22.04 27.34 20.35
CA LYS A 112 -23.35 27.95 20.65
C LYS A 112 -23.26 28.97 21.79
N GLU A 113 -22.47 28.67 22.83
CA GLU A 113 -22.14 29.63 23.90
C GLU A 113 -21.48 30.89 23.35
N ALA A 114 -20.44 30.75 22.51
CA ALA A 114 -19.70 31.88 21.95
C ALA A 114 -20.52 32.73 20.98
N VAL A 115 -21.45 32.12 20.22
CA VAL A 115 -22.30 32.83 19.26
C VAL A 115 -23.67 33.22 19.83
N HIS A 116 -23.88 33.09 21.15
CA HIS A 116 -25.12 33.45 21.83
C HIS A 116 -26.36 32.73 21.28
N GLN A 117 -26.23 31.46 20.91
CA GLN A 117 -27.31 30.59 20.43
C GLN A 117 -27.78 29.55 21.48
N LEU A 118 -27.62 29.86 22.76
CA LEU A 118 -28.20 29.05 23.83
C LEU A 118 -29.66 29.49 24.05
N PHE A 119 -30.61 28.62 23.68
CA PHE A 119 -32.02 28.69 24.06
C PHE A 119 -32.34 27.52 24.99
#